data_AF-A0A2G2FB36-F1
#
_entry.id   AF-A0A2G2FB36-F1
#
_cell.length_a   1.000
_cell.length_b   1.000
_cell.length_c   1.000
_cell.angle_alpha   90.00
_cell.angle_beta   90.00
_cell.angle_gamma   90.00
#
_symmetry.space_group_name_H-M   'P 1'
#
loop_
_entity.id
_entity.type
_entity.pdbx_description
1 polymer ?
#
loop_
_entity_poly.entity_id
_entity_poly.type
_entity_poly.pdbx_seq_one_letter_code
_entity_poly.pdbx_strand_id
1 'polypeptide(L)' 'MNFDYMRLIRPKIIGTLKVQKMMAGNWAVMNDIKNAPNKIIIPCATIDEGEEIIKQIKKAKYKDVLHF' A
#
# COMPACT_ATOMS: atom_id res chain seq x y z
N MET A 1 -0.56 20.89 -0.17
CA MET A 1 -0.71 19.85 0.88
C MET A 1 0.59 19.07 0.91
N ASN A 2 1.36 19.21 1.98
CA ASN A 2 2.60 18.45 2.16
C ASN A 2 2.20 17.01 2.51
N PHE A 3 2.48 16.07 1.63
CA PHE A 3 2.44 14.66 1.97
C PHE A 3 3.70 14.38 2.76
N ASP A 4 3.57 14.27 4.09
CA ASP A 4 4.61 13.71 4.94
C ASP A 4 4.91 12.30 4.43
N TYR A 5 6.01 12.20 3.68
CA TYR A 5 6.46 11.07 2.88
C TYR A 5 6.28 9.73 3.59
N MET A 6 5.25 8.97 3.21
CA MET A 6 5.07 7.64 3.75
C MET A 6 6.04 6.70 3.04
N ARG A 7 7.02 6.21 3.81
CA ARG A 7 8.10 5.38 3.30
C ARG A 7 7.75 3.89 3.44
N LEU A 8 7.72 3.16 2.32
CA LEU A 8 7.61 1.71 2.30
C LEU A 8 8.90 1.08 1.76
N ILE A 9 9.49 0.16 2.52
CA ILE A 9 10.54 -0.72 1.99
C ILE A 9 9.85 -1.95 1.44
N ARG A 10 9.99 -2.23 0.14
CA ARG A 10 9.33 -3.35 -0.54
C ARG A 10 9.70 -4.69 0.12
N PRO A 11 8.77 -5.35 0.85
CA PRO A 11 9.07 -6.63 1.48
C PRO A 11 9.16 -7.75 0.44
N LYS A 12 9.72 -8.90 0.81
CA LYS A 12 9.91 -10.03 -0.12
C LYS A 12 8.59 -10.65 -0.57
N ILE A 13 7.60 -10.71 0.33
CA ILE A 13 6.30 -11.34 0.09
C ILE A 13 5.19 -10.34 0.43
N ILE A 14 4.31 -10.08 -0.52
CA ILE A 14 3.17 -9.16 -0.36
C ILE A 14 1.81 -9.86 -0.49
N GLY A 15 1.76 -11.05 -1.10
CA GLY A 15 0.48 -11.63 -1.51
C GLY A 15 -0.26 -10.71 -2.49
N THR A 16 -1.58 -10.81 -2.52
CA THR A 16 -2.45 -9.89 -3.27
C THR A 16 -2.70 -8.63 -2.44
N LEU A 17 -2.63 -7.46 -3.07
CA LEU A 17 -3.02 -6.17 -2.47
C LEU A 17 -4.39 -5.75 -3.01
N LYS A 18 -5.16 -5.05 -2.18
CA LYS A 18 -6.41 -4.41 -2.55
C LYS A 18 -6.54 -3.03 -1.93
N VAL A 19 -7.32 -2.17 -2.56
CA VAL A 19 -7.79 -0.92 -1.95
C VAL A 19 -9.05 -1.24 -1.15
N GLN A 20 -9.10 -0.82 0.11
CA GLN A 20 -10.24 -1.07 0.99
C GLN A 20 -10.63 0.20 1.75
N LYS A 21 -11.95 0.41 1.92
CA LYS A 21 -12.48 1.47 2.77
C LYS A 21 -12.37 1.04 4.24
N MET A 22 -11.67 1.84 5.03
CA MET A 22 -11.50 1.64 6.46
C MET A 22 -12.76 2.07 7.22
N MET A 23 -12.93 1.58 8.46
CA MET A 23 -14.07 1.96 9.30
C MET A 23 -14.17 3.48 9.52
N ALA A 24 -13.04 4.19 9.55
CA ALA A 24 -12.98 5.64 9.66
C ALA A 24 -13.39 6.40 8.38
N GLY A 25 -13.81 5.71 7.32
CA GLY A 25 -14.23 6.30 6.04
C GLY A 25 -13.11 6.55 5.03
N ASN A 26 -11.84 6.52 5.46
CA ASN A 26 -10.65 6.70 4.60
C ASN A 26 -10.35 5.43 3.78
N TRP A 27 -9.63 5.58 2.67
CA TRP A 27 -9.15 4.46 1.86
C TRP A 27 -7.74 4.03 2.29
N ALA A 28 -7.43 2.75 2.10
CA ALA A 28 -6.08 2.25 2.30
C ALA A 28 -5.78 1.06 1.38
N VAL A 29 -4.53 0.95 0.95
CA VAL A 29 -4.00 -0.25 0.31
C VAL A 29 -3.58 -1.23 1.39
N MET A 30 -4.11 -2.45 1.31
CA MET A 30 -3.89 -3.51 2.31
C MET A 30 -3.69 -4.87 1.65
N ASN A 31 -3.12 -5.82 2.39
CA ASN A 31 -3.09 -7.21 1.96
C ASN A 31 -4.51 -7.80 1.90
N ASP A 32 -4.79 -8.57 0.86
CA ASP A 32 -6.04 -9.31 0.68
C ASP A 32 -5.97 -10.73 1.25
N ILE A 33 -5.17 -10.93 2.30
CA ILE A 33 -5.06 -12.22 2.99
C ILE A 33 -5.10 -11.98 4.49
N LYS A 34 -5.84 -12.83 5.21
CA LYS A 34 -6.11 -12.67 6.64
C LYS A 34 -4.83 -12.64 7.49
N ASN A 35 -3.87 -13.51 7.16
CA ASN A 35 -2.61 -13.66 7.88
C ASN A 35 -1.43 -13.38 6.95
N ALA A 36 -1.35 -12.15 6.44
CA ALA A 36 -0.23 -11.75 5.60
C ALA A 36 1.10 -11.87 6.38
N PRO A 37 2.16 -12.45 5.79
CA PRO A 37 3.46 -12.55 6.45
C PRO A 37 4.07 -11.16 6.73
N ASN A 38 3.71 -10.16 5.92
CA ASN A 38 4.05 -8.76 6.15
C ASN A 38 2.76 -7.95 6.13
N LYS A 39 2.56 -7.12 7.16
CA LYS A 39 1.40 -6.23 7.26
C LYS A 39 1.67 -4.96 6.46
N ILE A 40 0.89 -4.74 5.40
CA ILE A 40 0.90 -3.52 4.60
C ILE A 40 -0.41 -2.79 4.83
N ILE A 41 -0.32 -1.55 5.29
CA ILE A 41 -1.44 -0.62 5.38
C ILE A 41 -0.89 0.73 4.92
N ILE A 42 -1.35 1.18 3.77
CA ILE A 42 -0.92 2.44 3.16
C ILE A 42 -2.19 3.28 2.96
N PRO A 43 -2.50 4.24 3.85
CA PRO A 43 -3.61 5.16 3.63
C PRO A 43 -3.49 5.88 2.28
N CYS A 44 -4.63 6.09 1.64
CA CYS A 44 -4.78 6.89 0.43
C CYS A 44 -6.10 7.69 0.49
N ALA A 45 -6.15 8.82 -0.20
CA ALA A 45 -7.33 9.69 -0.24
C ALA A 45 -8.40 9.15 -1.20
N THR A 46 -7.97 8.51 -2.30
CA THR A 46 -8.86 8.01 -3.35
C THR A 46 -8.58 6.55 -3.71
N ILE A 47 -9.53 5.94 -4.43
CA ILE A 47 -9.35 4.58 -4.97
C ILE A 47 -8.24 4.59 -6.02
N ASP A 48 -8.25 5.56 -6.94
CA ASP A 48 -7.27 5.68 -8.04
C ASP A 48 -5.84 5.83 -7.52
N GLU A 49 -5.65 6.63 -6.46
CA GLU A 49 -4.36 6.73 -5.78
C GLU A 49 -3.92 5.39 -5.20
N GLY A 50 -4.84 4.66 -4.56
CA GLY A 50 -4.59 3.31 -4.06
C GLY A 50 -4.18 2.32 -5.15
N GLU A 51 -4.81 2.39 -6.33
CA GLU A 51 -4.45 1.54 -7.47
C GLU A 51 -3.06 1.87 -8.04
N GLU A 52 -2.71 3.16 -8.14
CA GLU A 52 -1.39 3.58 -8.59
C GLU A 52 -0.30 3.18 -7.58
N ILE A 53 -0.57 3.27 -6.26
CA ILE A 53 0.31 2.73 -5.21
C ILE A 53 0.54 1.23 -5.42
N ILE A 54 -0.52 0.44 -5.64
CA ILE A 54 -0.41 -1.01 -5.89
C ILE A 54 0.47 -1.27 -7.12
N LYS A 55 0.29 -0.51 -8.20
CA LYS A 55 1.05 -0.62 -9.43
C LYS A 55 2.53 -0.29 -9.23
N GLN A 56 2.85 0.76 -8.48
CA GLN A 56 4.23 1.10 -8.12
C GLN A 56 4.88 -0.01 -7.29
N ILE A 57 4.20 -0.53 -6.27
CA ILE A 57 4.69 -1.63 -5.43
C ILE A 57 4.92 -2.91 -6.25
N LYS A 58 4.07 -3.20 -7.24
CA LYS A 58 4.23 -4.37 -8.12
C LYS A 58 5.42 -4.23 -9.07
N LYS A 59 5.74 -3.00 -9.51
CA LYS A 59 6.91 -2.70 -10.36
C LYS A 59 8.23 -2.64 -9.58
N ALA A 60 8.17 -2.29 -8.30
CA ALA A 60 9.33 -2.17 -7.43
C ALA A 60 10.04 -3.52 -7.19
N LYS A 61 11.35 -3.50 -7.12
CA LYS A 61 12.18 -4.65 -6.75
C LYS A 61 12.18 -4.84 -5.23
N TYR A 62 12.54 -6.03 -4.81
CA TYR A 62 12.74 -6.33 -3.39
C TYR A 62 13.74 -5.36 -2.76
N LYS A 63 13.39 -4.81 -1.58
CA LYS A 63 14.12 -3.78 -0.84
C LYS A 63 14.14 -2.37 -1.45
N ASP A 64 13.46 -2.14 -2.58
CA ASP A 64 13.28 -0.78 -3.07
C ASP A 64 12.55 0.07 -2.03
N VAL A 65 12.97 1.33 -1.93
CA VAL A 65 12.34 2.32 -1.06
C VAL A 65 11.34 3.11 -1.90
N LEU A 66 10.07 3.00 -1.53
CA LEU A 66 8.97 3.71 -2.17
C LEU A 66 8.51 4.85 -1.27
N HIS A 67 8.12 5.93 -1.93
CA HIS A 67 7.71 7.19 -1.32
C HIS A 67 6.33 7.56 -1.87
N PHE A 68 5.36 7.72 -0.97
CA PHE A 68 3.98 8.06 -1.28
C PHE A 68 3.56 9.30 -0.49
#